data_AF-A0A8H8T325-F1
#
_entry.id   AF-A0A8H8T325-F1
#
_cell.length_a   1.000
_cell.length_b   1.000
_cell.length_c   1.000
_cell.angle_alpha   90.00
_cell.angle_beta   90.00
_cell.angle_gamma   90.00
#
_symmetry.space_group_name_H-M   'P 1'
#
loop_
_entity.id
_entity.type
_entity.pdbx_description
1 polymer ?
#
loop_
_entity_poly.entity_id
_entity_poly.type
_entity_poly.pdbx_seq_one_letter_code
_entity_poly.pdbx_strand_id
1 'polypeptide(L)'
;MPRTSKMEDWYHTFLTALRILRNKVPYHLQHAVEKTIEALPTTYQMASSQVNQGGGSRSFLGHCLEPVVLNLVFPLVRQIINKTLELAKYWNYFFHICGINLKLATMNIHGRDDNNPLKYALQSYSFIDWFAQNPHDIVVDIGWTANVHWPSLPEELKRSTMLFRYAPMRELLRPGYKTPHFDRYCSSFAVGGGRALPRADVRRDSGVAKVQFYPKDMVLTYRHRNKSVGANFTAAEALNMGNRSKFSAAMKAFQDVMLEADSYGLQFEVRMSAWGANHFMKKDPRDVLDCMLAADAIVCYPTESLARFKVMLSRGWSSIIQRQSQLSAVSRGSPEVVLLTSVLAYWLKSLVKRPDEQSATKQMVEDLQLTEAARS
;
A
#
# COMPACT_ATOMS: atom_id res chain seq x y z
N MET A 1 1.68 8.36 2.02
CA MET A 1 0.71 8.80 3.03
C MET A 1 0.06 10.09 2.56
N PRO A 2 -1.27 10.22 2.62
CA PRO A 2 -1.86 11.55 2.76
C PRO A 2 -1.27 12.19 4.03
N ARG A 3 -0.87 13.45 3.98
CA ARG A 3 -0.43 14.18 5.19
C ARG A 3 -1.60 14.18 6.19
N THR A 4 -1.34 14.15 7.50
CA THR A 4 -2.38 14.14 8.55
C THR A 4 -3.47 15.19 8.31
N SER A 5 -3.06 16.41 7.91
CA SER A 5 -3.97 17.49 7.51
C SER A 5 -4.93 17.10 6.38
N LYS A 6 -4.53 16.25 5.44
CA LYS A 6 -5.42 15.77 4.38
C LYS A 6 -6.52 14.85 4.90
N MET A 7 -6.24 14.01 5.89
CA MET A 7 -7.26 13.12 6.43
C MET A 7 -8.22 13.88 7.36
N GLU A 8 -7.70 14.88 8.06
CA GLU A 8 -8.48 15.79 8.90
C GLU A 8 -9.46 16.65 8.09
N ASP A 9 -8.98 17.37 7.07
CA ASP A 9 -9.83 18.18 6.19
C ASP A 9 -10.92 17.33 5.52
N TRP A 10 -10.57 16.12 5.11
CA TRP A 10 -11.52 15.18 4.54
C TRP A 10 -12.59 14.78 5.54
N TYR A 11 -12.18 14.37 6.74
CA TYR A 11 -13.09 13.96 7.80
C TYR A 11 -14.08 15.08 8.15
N HIS A 12 -13.59 16.31 8.26
CA HIS A 12 -14.42 17.50 8.47
C HIS A 12 -15.38 17.77 7.31
N THR A 13 -14.92 17.61 6.07
CA THR A 13 -15.78 17.78 4.88
C THR A 13 -16.90 16.73 4.88
N PHE A 14 -16.58 15.48 5.21
CA PHE A 14 -17.53 14.37 5.28
C PHE A 14 -18.60 14.59 6.37
N LEU A 15 -18.18 14.96 7.59
CA LEU A 15 -19.12 15.29 8.67
C LEU A 15 -20.00 16.49 8.33
N THR A 16 -19.43 17.52 7.68
CA THR A 16 -20.19 18.67 7.21
C THR A 16 -21.26 18.26 6.19
N ALA A 17 -20.91 17.40 5.24
CA ALA A 17 -21.85 16.89 4.26
C ALA A 17 -22.97 16.04 4.91
N LEU A 18 -22.65 15.19 5.89
CA LEU A 18 -23.64 14.44 6.68
C LEU A 18 -24.62 15.37 7.41
N ARG A 19 -24.12 16.46 8.02
CA ARG A 19 -24.96 17.45 8.70
C ARG A 19 -25.87 18.20 7.72
N ILE A 20 -25.37 18.53 6.53
CA ILE A 20 -26.20 19.10 5.46
C ILE A 20 -27.25 18.09 5.01
N LEU A 21 -26.86 16.81 4.89
CA LEU A 21 -27.73 15.73 4.45
C LEU A 21 -28.89 15.51 5.42
N ARG A 22 -28.65 15.59 6.72
CA ARG A 22 -29.67 15.45 7.78
C ARG A 22 -30.94 16.27 7.49
N ASN A 23 -30.78 17.47 6.95
CA ASN A 23 -31.89 18.38 6.68
C ASN A 23 -32.53 18.20 5.28
N LYS A 24 -32.02 17.27 4.47
CA LYS A 24 -32.40 17.07 3.07
C LYS A 24 -32.91 15.66 2.76
N VAL A 25 -32.79 14.72 3.69
CA VAL A 25 -33.18 13.33 3.45
C VAL A 25 -34.67 13.07 3.62
N PRO A 26 -35.23 12.12 2.86
CA PRO A 26 -36.56 11.58 3.11
C PRO A 26 -36.73 11.13 4.55
N TYR A 27 -37.95 11.27 5.09
CA TYR A 27 -38.28 10.94 6.49
C TYR A 27 -37.81 9.53 6.90
N HIS A 28 -38.00 8.53 6.04
CA HIS A 28 -37.61 7.14 6.32
C HIS A 28 -36.09 6.92 6.46
N LEU A 29 -35.25 7.87 6.02
CA LEU A 29 -33.78 7.80 6.16
C LEU A 29 -33.23 8.74 7.24
N GLN A 30 -34.06 9.61 7.84
CA GLN A 30 -33.61 10.56 8.86
C GLN A 30 -32.94 9.85 10.04
N HIS A 31 -33.59 8.80 10.57
CA HIS A 31 -33.05 8.04 11.69
C HIS A 31 -31.70 7.39 11.37
N ALA A 32 -31.53 6.84 10.16
CA ALA A 32 -30.27 6.22 9.73
C ALA A 32 -29.13 7.27 9.63
N VAL A 33 -29.43 8.47 9.12
CA VAL A 33 -28.47 9.58 9.04
C VAL A 33 -28.11 10.11 10.43
N GLU A 34 -29.08 10.27 11.33
CA GLU A 34 -28.84 10.74 12.71
C GLU A 34 -28.00 9.75 13.49
N LYS A 35 -28.36 8.46 13.46
CA LYS A 35 -27.58 7.38 14.07
C LYS A 35 -26.14 7.33 13.53
N THR A 36 -25.97 7.56 12.22
CA THR A 36 -24.65 7.67 11.58
C THR A 36 -23.84 8.83 12.17
N ILE A 37 -24.44 10.02 12.31
CA ILE A 37 -23.78 11.20 12.86
C ILE A 37 -23.39 10.97 14.32
N GLU A 38 -24.27 10.37 15.11
CA GLU A 38 -24.04 10.06 16.53
C GLU A 38 -22.94 9.02 16.74
N ALA A 39 -22.85 8.03 15.84
CA ALA A 39 -21.85 6.98 15.93
C ALA A 39 -20.44 7.42 15.50
N LEU A 40 -20.32 8.51 14.73
CA LEU A 40 -19.04 9.00 14.23
C LEU A 40 -18.35 9.93 15.24
N PRO A 41 -17.03 9.78 15.45
CA PRO A 41 -16.26 10.73 16.27
C PRO A 41 -16.41 12.19 15.81
N THR A 42 -16.34 13.15 16.72
CA THR A 42 -16.48 14.56 16.34
C THR A 42 -15.24 15.15 15.66
N THR A 43 -14.08 14.51 15.84
CA THR A 43 -12.79 14.95 15.28
C THR A 43 -12.03 13.79 14.64
N TYR A 44 -11.13 14.12 13.71
CA TYR A 44 -10.24 13.13 13.10
C TYR A 44 -9.27 12.52 14.12
N GLN A 45 -8.80 13.29 15.10
CA GLN A 45 -7.92 12.80 16.16
C GLN A 45 -8.60 11.73 17.00
N MET A 46 -9.88 11.91 17.35
CA MET A 46 -10.65 10.90 18.06
C MET A 46 -10.84 9.63 17.21
N ALA A 47 -11.19 9.79 15.93
CA ALA A 47 -11.30 8.66 15.00
C ALA A 47 -9.97 7.92 14.84
N SER A 48 -8.86 8.65 14.69
CA SER A 48 -7.53 8.06 14.56
C SER A 48 -7.08 7.35 15.84
N SER A 49 -7.39 7.89 17.02
CA SER A 49 -7.06 7.28 18.30
C SER A 49 -7.82 5.98 18.52
N GLN A 50 -9.12 5.95 18.20
CA GLN A 50 -9.94 4.74 18.26
C GLN A 50 -9.42 3.64 17.33
N VAL A 51 -8.96 4.01 16.12
CA VAL A 51 -8.34 3.05 15.17
C VAL A 51 -7.00 2.52 15.67
N ASN A 52 -6.18 3.34 16.34
CA ASN A 52 -4.83 2.99 16.76
C ASN A 52 -4.76 2.19 18.08
N GLN A 53 -5.83 2.16 18.89
CA GLN A 53 -5.87 1.45 20.18
C GLN A 53 -6.42 0.02 20.08
N GLY A 54 -7.00 -0.38 18.93
CA GLY A 54 -7.55 -1.71 18.67
C GLY A 54 -6.47 -2.76 18.34
N GLY A 55 -5.66 -3.15 19.33
CA GLY A 55 -4.57 -4.14 19.19
C GLY A 55 -4.99 -5.61 19.30
N GLY A 56 -6.26 -5.96 19.04
CA GLY A 56 -6.78 -7.33 19.18
C GLY A 56 -7.20 -7.98 17.86
N SER A 57 -7.04 -9.30 17.74
CA SER A 57 -7.27 -10.14 16.54
C SER A 57 -8.71 -10.13 15.98
N ARG A 58 -9.64 -9.38 16.59
CA ARG A 58 -11.02 -9.16 16.12
C ARG A 58 -11.56 -7.73 16.36
N SER A 59 -10.70 -6.74 16.56
CA SER A 59 -11.13 -5.41 17.04
C SER A 59 -11.47 -4.37 15.96
N PHE A 60 -11.94 -4.81 14.79
CA PHE A 60 -12.57 -3.91 13.82
C PHE A 60 -14.09 -4.04 13.92
N LEU A 61 -14.70 -3.24 14.80
CA LEU A 61 -16.11 -2.85 14.67
C LEU A 61 -16.12 -1.43 14.14
N GLY A 62 -15.68 -1.24 12.90
CA GLY A 62 -16.01 0.00 12.19
C GLY A 62 -17.53 0.13 12.15
N HIS A 63 -18.07 1.32 12.44
CA HIS A 63 -19.50 1.56 12.24
C HIS A 63 -19.80 1.39 10.73
N CYS A 64 -20.56 0.35 10.40
CA CYS A 64 -20.95 0.10 9.01
C CYS A 64 -21.95 1.17 8.60
N LEU A 65 -21.52 2.11 7.76
CA LEU A 65 -22.39 3.12 7.20
C LEU A 65 -23.31 2.48 6.17
N GLU A 66 -24.60 2.77 6.26
CA GLU A 66 -25.56 2.25 5.30
C GLU A 66 -25.24 2.76 3.88
N PRO A 67 -25.20 1.86 2.88
CA PRO A 67 -24.99 2.19 1.47
C PRO A 67 -25.78 3.40 0.96
N VAL A 68 -27.06 3.48 1.32
CA VAL A 68 -27.97 4.53 0.89
C VAL A 68 -27.56 5.89 1.45
N VAL A 69 -27.08 5.95 2.70
CA VAL A 69 -26.58 7.18 3.31
C VAL A 69 -25.31 7.65 2.58
N LEU A 70 -24.37 6.75 2.28
CA LEU A 70 -23.15 7.08 1.54
C LEU A 70 -23.45 7.65 0.14
N ASN A 71 -24.37 7.03 -0.59
CA ASN A 71 -24.81 7.49 -1.91
C ASN A 71 -25.35 8.94 -1.88
N LEU A 72 -25.99 9.35 -0.79
CA LEU A 72 -26.54 10.70 -0.64
C LEU A 72 -25.52 11.72 -0.12
N VAL A 73 -24.56 11.29 0.70
CA VAL A 73 -23.50 12.16 1.24
C VAL A 73 -22.50 12.55 0.16
N PHE A 74 -22.09 11.61 -0.70
CA PHE A 74 -20.99 11.85 -1.63
C PHE A 74 -21.21 13.03 -2.61
N PRO A 75 -22.40 13.21 -3.21
CA PRO A 75 -22.68 14.40 -4.02
C PRO A 75 -22.51 15.72 -3.25
N LEU A 76 -22.86 15.75 -1.95
CA LEU A 76 -22.72 16.94 -1.11
C LEU A 76 -21.25 17.24 -0.80
N VAL A 77 -20.46 16.22 -0.47
CA VAL A 77 -19.00 16.38 -0.28
C VAL A 77 -18.37 16.91 -1.58
N ARG A 78 -18.79 16.39 -2.75
CA ARG A 78 -18.30 16.88 -4.05
C ARG A 78 -18.63 18.35 -4.28
N GLN A 79 -19.85 18.77 -3.95
CA GLN A 79 -20.24 20.19 -4.04
C GLN A 79 -19.37 21.08 -3.16
N ILE A 80 -19.06 20.65 -1.93
CA ILE A 80 -18.18 21.39 -1.02
C ILE A 80 -16.77 21.48 -1.61
N ILE A 81 -16.20 20.36 -2.06
CA ILE A 81 -14.85 20.32 -2.64
C ILE A 81 -14.74 21.18 -3.92
N ASN A 82 -15.76 21.17 -4.78
CA ASN A 82 -15.77 21.96 -6.01
C ASN A 82 -15.88 23.47 -5.75
N LYS A 83 -16.54 23.87 -4.65
CA LYS A 83 -16.75 25.28 -4.30
C LYS A 83 -15.65 25.86 -3.39
N THR A 84 -14.86 25.01 -2.74
CA THR A 84 -13.85 25.44 -1.77
C THR A 84 -12.44 25.23 -2.33
N LEU A 85 -11.74 26.32 -2.64
CA LEU A 85 -10.40 26.30 -3.26
C LEU A 85 -9.37 25.49 -2.45
N GLU A 86 -9.40 25.57 -1.12
CA GLU A 86 -8.50 24.83 -0.22
C GLU A 86 -8.65 23.31 -0.29
N LEU A 87 -9.81 22.85 -0.76
CA LEU A 87 -10.17 21.44 -0.93
C LEU A 87 -9.90 20.93 -2.36
N ALA A 88 -9.44 21.79 -3.29
CA ALA A 88 -9.15 21.43 -4.68
C ALA A 88 -8.18 20.25 -4.84
N LYS A 89 -7.37 19.99 -3.81
CA LYS A 89 -6.49 18.81 -3.70
C LYS A 89 -7.23 17.46 -3.77
N TYR A 90 -8.56 17.44 -3.57
CA TYR A 90 -9.41 16.25 -3.59
C TYR A 90 -10.16 15.98 -4.90
N TRP A 91 -10.09 16.86 -5.92
CA TRP A 91 -10.89 16.73 -7.14
C TRP A 91 -10.77 15.40 -7.89
N ASN A 92 -9.70 14.62 -7.67
CA ASN A 92 -9.44 13.32 -8.33
C ASN A 92 -9.01 12.23 -7.33
N TYR A 93 -9.42 12.33 -6.06
CA TYR A 93 -8.89 11.46 -4.99
C TYR A 93 -9.94 11.03 -3.96
N PHE A 94 -11.21 11.15 -4.33
CA PHE A 94 -12.34 11.10 -3.41
C PHE A 94 -12.53 9.71 -2.77
N PHE A 95 -12.67 8.65 -3.57
CA PHE A 95 -12.92 7.30 -3.04
C PHE A 95 -11.68 6.60 -2.44
N HIS A 96 -10.47 7.11 -2.70
CA HIS A 96 -9.27 6.59 -2.03
C HIS A 96 -9.29 6.89 -0.52
N ILE A 97 -9.91 8.00 -0.12
CA ILE A 97 -9.95 8.46 1.27
C ILE A 97 -11.04 7.73 2.07
N CYS A 98 -12.13 7.31 1.42
CA CYS A 98 -13.16 6.46 2.02
C CYS A 98 -12.74 5.00 2.25
N GLY A 99 -11.55 4.59 1.80
CA GLY A 99 -10.97 3.30 2.13
C GLY A 99 -11.84 2.11 1.71
N ILE A 100 -12.13 1.95 0.42
CA ILE A 100 -12.72 0.70 -0.05
C ILE A 100 -11.59 -0.29 -0.31
N ASN A 101 -11.60 -1.40 0.44
CA ASN A 101 -10.79 -2.60 0.21
C ASN A 101 -11.20 -3.30 -1.10
N LEU A 102 -11.04 -2.63 -2.25
CA LEU A 102 -11.19 -3.23 -3.58
C LEU A 102 -9.97 -4.05 -4.00
N LYS A 103 -8.89 -4.00 -3.21
CA LYS A 103 -7.57 -4.57 -3.57
C LYS A 103 -7.55 -6.09 -3.81
N LEU A 104 -8.60 -6.82 -3.43
CA LEU A 104 -8.60 -8.29 -3.42
C LEU A 104 -9.80 -8.95 -4.11
N ALA A 105 -10.79 -8.18 -4.59
CA ALA A 105 -12.05 -8.76 -5.10
C ALA A 105 -12.02 -9.15 -6.59
N THR A 106 -10.96 -8.79 -7.34
CA THR A 106 -11.05 -8.72 -8.81
C THR A 106 -9.82 -9.29 -9.54
N MET A 107 -9.27 -10.40 -9.05
CA MET A 107 -8.24 -11.12 -9.81
C MET A 107 -8.87 -11.72 -11.09
N ASN A 108 -8.28 -11.45 -12.26
CA ASN A 108 -8.65 -12.01 -13.58
C ASN A 108 -10.07 -11.68 -14.08
N ILE A 109 -10.39 -10.40 -14.23
CA ILE A 109 -11.70 -9.92 -14.75
C ILE A 109 -11.68 -9.47 -16.22
N HIS A 110 -10.60 -9.77 -16.96
CA HIS A 110 -10.49 -9.46 -18.38
C HIS A 110 -11.63 -10.10 -19.18
N GLY A 111 -12.28 -9.33 -20.05
CA GLY A 111 -13.36 -9.81 -20.93
C GLY A 111 -14.71 -10.10 -20.26
N ARG A 112 -14.91 -9.73 -18.99
CA ARG A 112 -16.21 -9.89 -18.29
C ARG A 112 -17.15 -8.70 -18.49
N ASP A 113 -18.46 -8.94 -18.37
CA ASP A 113 -19.57 -7.97 -18.50
C ASP A 113 -19.48 -7.07 -19.74
N ASP A 114 -19.70 -7.63 -20.93
CA ASP A 114 -19.71 -6.88 -22.20
C ASP A 114 -18.45 -6.03 -22.40
N ASN A 115 -17.30 -6.55 -21.98
CA ASN A 115 -16.02 -5.86 -22.03
C ASN A 115 -15.99 -4.59 -21.14
N ASN A 116 -16.66 -4.61 -19.99
CA ASN A 116 -16.62 -3.55 -18.97
C ASN A 116 -16.21 -4.13 -17.60
N PRO A 117 -14.91 -4.41 -17.41
CA PRO A 117 -14.41 -5.09 -16.22
C PRO A 117 -14.65 -4.31 -14.92
N LEU A 118 -14.71 -2.98 -14.96
CA LEU A 118 -15.03 -2.19 -13.77
C LEU A 118 -16.50 -2.28 -13.36
N LYS A 119 -17.43 -2.42 -14.32
CA LYS A 119 -18.84 -2.68 -13.99
C LYS A 119 -18.95 -3.97 -13.18
N TYR A 120 -18.30 -5.04 -13.64
CA TYR A 120 -18.24 -6.31 -12.91
C TYR A 120 -17.64 -6.17 -11.51
N ALA A 121 -16.50 -5.47 -11.40
CA ALA A 121 -15.83 -5.21 -10.13
C ALA A 121 -16.71 -4.44 -9.13
N LEU A 122 -17.50 -3.48 -9.61
CA LEU A 122 -18.29 -2.58 -8.80
C LEU A 122 -19.72 -3.06 -8.55
N GLN A 123 -20.24 -4.02 -9.32
CA GLN A 123 -21.56 -4.63 -9.08
C GLN A 123 -21.67 -5.24 -7.68
N SER A 124 -20.58 -5.77 -7.14
CA SER A 124 -20.54 -6.30 -5.77
C SER A 124 -20.60 -5.20 -4.68
N TYR A 125 -20.52 -3.92 -5.07
CA TYR A 125 -20.48 -2.76 -4.20
C TYR A 125 -21.65 -1.82 -4.53
N SER A 126 -22.86 -2.23 -4.15
CA SER A 126 -24.13 -1.53 -4.42
C SER A 126 -24.30 -0.16 -3.76
N PHE A 127 -23.30 0.31 -2.99
CA PHE A 127 -23.35 1.60 -2.29
C PHE A 127 -22.83 2.78 -3.10
N ILE A 128 -22.46 2.57 -4.37
CA ILE A 128 -22.09 3.63 -5.31
C ILE A 128 -22.76 3.33 -6.65
N ASP A 129 -23.67 4.20 -7.09
CA ASP A 129 -24.14 4.15 -8.48
C ASP A 129 -23.01 4.60 -9.42
N TRP A 130 -22.32 3.61 -10.00
CA TRP A 130 -21.22 3.78 -10.95
C TRP A 130 -21.56 4.73 -12.10
N PHE A 131 -22.80 4.67 -12.61
CA PHE A 131 -23.20 5.44 -13.79
C PHE A 131 -23.54 6.90 -13.45
N ALA A 132 -23.82 7.18 -12.18
CA ALA A 132 -24.08 8.53 -11.69
C ALA A 132 -22.83 9.24 -11.13
N GLN A 133 -21.73 8.52 -10.87
CA GLN A 133 -20.50 9.13 -10.35
C GLN A 133 -19.64 9.77 -11.43
N ASN A 134 -18.92 10.82 -11.05
CA ASN A 134 -17.80 11.28 -11.86
C ASN A 134 -16.71 10.20 -11.85
N PRO A 135 -16.31 9.64 -13.00
CA PRO A 135 -15.34 8.55 -13.05
C PRO A 135 -13.93 8.94 -12.53
N HIS A 136 -13.64 10.24 -12.36
CA HIS A 136 -12.41 10.74 -11.74
C HIS A 136 -12.42 10.71 -10.21
N ASP A 137 -13.59 10.56 -9.58
CA ASP A 137 -13.68 10.44 -8.12
C ASP A 137 -13.22 9.06 -7.66
N ILE A 138 -13.53 8.02 -8.45
CA ILE A 138 -13.22 6.63 -8.13
C ILE A 138 -11.79 6.35 -8.53
N VAL A 139 -10.95 5.98 -7.56
CA VAL A 139 -9.57 5.62 -7.80
C VAL A 139 -9.41 4.12 -7.64
N VAL A 140 -8.86 3.48 -8.67
CA VAL A 140 -8.63 2.04 -8.73
C VAL A 140 -7.13 1.77 -8.76
N ASP A 141 -6.69 0.79 -7.97
CA ASP A 141 -5.36 0.21 -8.05
C ASP A 141 -5.41 -0.97 -9.01
N ILE A 142 -4.84 -0.83 -10.22
CA ILE A 142 -4.74 -1.91 -11.20
C ILE A 142 -3.35 -2.52 -11.12
N GLY A 143 -3.29 -3.78 -10.69
CA GLY A 143 -2.07 -4.56 -10.63
C GLY A 143 -1.89 -5.43 -11.86
N TRP A 144 -0.80 -5.24 -12.58
CA TRP A 144 -0.29 -6.16 -13.58
C TRP A 144 0.83 -7.00 -12.95
N THR A 145 0.82 -8.31 -13.19
CA THR A 145 1.86 -9.22 -12.68
C THR A 145 2.47 -9.98 -13.84
N ALA A 146 3.78 -9.81 -14.06
CA ALA A 146 4.56 -10.72 -14.88
C ALA A 146 5.01 -11.89 -14.02
N ASN A 147 4.59 -13.09 -14.40
CA ASN A 147 5.16 -14.31 -13.87
C ASN A 147 5.85 -15.04 -15.01
N VAL A 148 6.95 -15.71 -14.69
CA VAL A 148 7.58 -16.60 -15.66
C VAL A 148 6.76 -17.87 -15.76
N HIS A 149 6.42 -18.30 -16.98
CA HIS A 149 5.72 -19.57 -17.19
C HIS A 149 6.69 -20.73 -16.99
N TRP A 150 6.83 -21.17 -15.74
CA TRP A 150 7.81 -22.15 -15.28
C TRP A 150 7.91 -23.42 -16.15
N PRO A 151 6.80 -24.03 -16.62
CA PRO A 151 6.87 -25.23 -17.47
C PRO A 151 7.55 -25.01 -18.82
N SER A 152 7.56 -23.77 -19.34
CA SER A 152 8.14 -23.44 -20.64
C SER A 152 9.59 -22.97 -20.58
N LEU A 153 10.20 -22.91 -19.40
CA LEU A 153 11.57 -22.46 -19.24
C LEU A 153 12.58 -23.61 -19.38
N PRO A 154 13.74 -23.38 -20.01
CA PRO A 154 14.91 -24.22 -19.84
C PRO A 154 15.27 -24.38 -18.36
N GLU A 155 15.77 -25.55 -17.95
CA GLU A 155 16.12 -25.86 -16.55
C GLU A 155 17.02 -24.79 -15.90
N GLU A 156 17.98 -24.28 -16.66
CA GLU A 156 18.90 -23.23 -16.21
C GLU A 156 18.18 -21.93 -15.82
N LEU A 157 17.04 -21.64 -16.46
CA LEU A 157 16.24 -20.44 -16.23
C LEU A 157 15.08 -20.66 -15.26
N LYS A 158 14.75 -21.91 -14.91
CA LYS A 158 13.67 -22.25 -13.96
C LYS A 158 13.89 -21.72 -12.54
N ARG A 159 15.11 -21.28 -12.23
CA ARG A 159 15.49 -20.62 -10.98
C ARG A 159 15.92 -19.17 -11.23
N SER A 160 15.12 -18.42 -11.98
CA SER A 160 15.38 -17.01 -12.28
C SER A 160 14.37 -16.09 -11.62
N THR A 161 14.87 -15.03 -11.00
CA THR A 161 14.11 -13.92 -10.46
C THR A 161 14.07 -12.77 -11.45
N MET A 162 12.88 -12.31 -11.81
CA MET A 162 12.71 -11.05 -12.52
C MET A 162 12.89 -9.86 -11.56
N LEU A 163 13.66 -8.85 -11.97
CA LEU A 163 13.93 -7.61 -11.24
C LEU A 163 13.66 -6.38 -12.12
N PHE A 164 13.23 -5.28 -11.51
CA PHE A 164 13.15 -3.99 -12.20
C PHE A 164 14.52 -3.30 -12.24
N ARG A 165 14.92 -2.81 -13.40
CA ARG A 165 15.99 -1.82 -13.51
C ARG A 165 15.40 -0.43 -13.32
N TYR A 166 15.83 0.22 -12.24
CA TYR A 166 15.25 1.51 -11.87
C TYR A 166 15.56 2.62 -12.88
N ALA A 167 16.79 2.73 -13.38
CA ALA A 167 17.14 3.83 -14.30
C ALA A 167 16.35 3.78 -15.63
N PRO A 168 16.23 2.63 -16.31
CA PRO A 168 15.39 2.57 -17.51
C PRO A 168 13.89 2.76 -17.22
N MET A 169 13.38 2.19 -16.11
CA MET A 169 12.02 2.47 -15.66
C MET A 169 11.80 3.97 -15.38
N ARG A 170 12.82 4.65 -14.84
CA ARG A 170 12.79 6.08 -14.58
C ARG A 170 12.62 6.87 -15.87
N GLU A 171 13.38 6.52 -16.91
CA GLU A 171 13.30 7.17 -18.22
C GLU A 171 11.97 6.87 -18.92
N LEU A 172 11.46 5.65 -18.82
CA LEU A 172 10.17 5.26 -19.36
C LEU A 172 9.02 6.12 -18.79
N LEU A 173 9.08 6.45 -17.50
CA LEU A 173 8.06 7.24 -16.81
C LEU A 173 8.31 8.76 -16.90
N ARG A 174 9.52 9.21 -17.22
CA ARG A 174 9.90 10.64 -17.23
C ARG A 174 8.97 11.56 -18.03
N PRO A 175 8.40 11.17 -19.20
CA PRO A 175 7.55 12.07 -19.98
C PRO A 175 6.27 12.50 -19.24
N GLY A 176 5.60 11.57 -18.56
CA GLY A 176 4.32 11.83 -17.88
C GLY A 176 4.43 12.02 -16.37
N TYR A 177 5.56 11.66 -15.78
CA TYR A 177 5.70 11.58 -14.33
C TYR A 177 6.87 12.42 -13.82
N LYS A 178 6.67 13.02 -12.65
CA LYS A 178 7.79 13.57 -11.86
C LYS A 178 8.78 12.45 -11.59
N THR A 179 10.05 12.82 -11.44
CA THR A 179 11.17 11.92 -11.15
C THR A 179 10.69 10.79 -10.24
N PRO A 180 10.58 9.56 -10.77
CA PRO A 180 10.16 8.41 -9.99
C PRO A 180 11.00 8.36 -8.71
N HIS A 181 10.36 8.23 -7.57
CA HIS A 181 11.03 8.07 -6.30
C HIS A 181 11.22 6.58 -6.06
N PHE A 182 12.40 6.18 -5.58
CA PHE A 182 12.50 4.89 -4.91
C PHE A 182 11.47 4.87 -3.78
N ASP A 183 10.56 3.90 -3.81
CA ASP A 183 9.60 3.78 -2.73
C ASP A 183 10.38 3.22 -1.55
N ARG A 184 10.69 4.06 -0.57
CA ARG A 184 11.30 3.63 0.71
C ARG A 184 10.47 2.54 1.39
N TYR A 185 9.23 2.36 0.97
CA TYR A 185 8.41 1.21 1.30
C TYR A 185 9.03 -0.14 0.92
N CYS A 186 9.94 -0.19 -0.05
CA CYS A 186 10.70 -1.37 -0.47
C CYS A 186 12.20 -1.18 -0.18
N SER A 187 12.57 -0.57 0.97
CA SER A 187 13.94 -0.16 1.38
C SER A 187 15.05 -1.23 1.34
N SER A 188 14.81 -2.39 0.76
CA SER A 188 15.88 -3.26 0.32
C SER A 188 16.57 -2.63 -0.89
N PHE A 189 17.77 -2.09 -0.70
CA PHE A 189 18.68 -1.78 -1.81
C PHE A 189 18.89 -3.00 -2.73
N ALA A 190 18.70 -4.22 -2.21
CA ALA A 190 18.80 -5.47 -2.93
C ALA A 190 17.62 -5.76 -3.87
N VAL A 191 16.42 -5.30 -3.48
CA VAL A 191 15.12 -5.70 -4.04
C VAL A 191 14.21 -4.46 -4.03
N GLY A 192 14.64 -3.45 -4.79
CA GLY A 192 14.02 -2.13 -4.83
C GLY A 192 12.76 -2.08 -5.70
N GLY A 193 11.85 -1.20 -5.31
CA GLY A 193 10.72 -0.76 -6.13
C GLY A 193 10.72 0.76 -6.28
N GLY A 194 9.81 1.29 -7.08
CA GLY A 194 9.68 2.73 -7.27
C GLY A 194 8.23 3.17 -7.39
N ARG A 195 8.02 4.47 -7.22
CA ARG A 195 6.75 5.11 -7.44
C ARG A 195 6.94 6.43 -8.17
N ALA A 196 6.01 6.78 -9.03
CA ALA A 196 6.01 8.06 -9.70
C ALA A 196 4.65 8.74 -9.57
N LEU A 197 4.65 10.06 -9.49
CA LEU A 197 3.44 10.88 -9.50
C LEU A 197 3.36 11.63 -10.82
N PRO A 198 2.15 11.83 -11.37
CA PRO A 198 1.99 12.58 -12.60
C PRO A 198 2.56 13.99 -12.45
N ARG A 199 3.12 14.52 -13.53
CA ARG A 199 3.48 15.93 -13.60
C ARG A 199 2.21 16.80 -13.59
N ALA A 200 2.33 18.06 -13.16
CA ALA A 200 1.16 18.92 -12.95
C ALA A 200 0.39 19.20 -14.25
N ASP A 201 1.12 19.34 -15.36
CA ASP A 201 0.66 19.57 -16.73
C ASP A 201 -0.19 18.40 -17.28
N VAL A 202 0.04 17.17 -16.83
CA VAL A 202 -0.75 16.01 -17.27
C VAL A 202 -1.78 15.54 -16.24
N ARG A 203 -1.77 16.10 -15.02
CA ARG A 203 -2.56 15.59 -13.89
C ARG A 203 -4.05 15.89 -14.00
N ARG A 204 -4.43 17.01 -14.62
CA ARG A 204 -5.84 17.35 -14.84
C ARG A 204 -6.47 16.45 -15.91
N ASP A 205 -5.70 16.08 -16.93
CA ASP A 205 -6.24 15.44 -18.13
C ASP A 205 -6.03 13.92 -18.18
N SER A 206 -5.03 13.39 -17.47
CA SER A 206 -4.68 11.96 -17.60
C SER A 206 -5.57 11.02 -16.78
N GLY A 207 -6.24 11.52 -15.73
CA GLY A 207 -6.94 10.66 -14.78
C GLY A 207 -6.03 9.62 -14.09
N VAL A 208 -4.71 9.61 -14.32
CA VAL A 208 -3.76 8.70 -13.67
C VAL A 208 -3.20 9.41 -12.45
N ALA A 209 -3.18 8.75 -11.30
CA ALA A 209 -2.83 9.37 -10.03
C ALA A 209 -1.44 8.96 -9.52
N LYS A 210 -0.97 7.75 -9.85
CA LYS A 210 0.32 7.22 -9.38
C LYS A 210 0.70 5.94 -10.14
N VAL A 211 1.98 5.72 -10.36
CA VAL A 211 2.55 4.44 -10.78
C VAL A 211 3.40 3.88 -9.66
N GLN A 212 3.36 2.56 -9.44
CA GLN A 212 4.23 1.81 -8.55
C GLN A 212 4.74 0.55 -9.23
N PHE A 213 5.97 0.17 -8.96
CA PHE A 213 6.57 -1.05 -9.48
C PHE A 213 7.44 -1.67 -8.39
N TYR A 214 7.30 -2.97 -8.19
CA TYR A 214 8.08 -3.71 -7.20
C TYR A 214 8.11 -5.20 -7.53
N PRO A 215 9.16 -5.92 -7.15
CA PRO A 215 9.24 -7.36 -7.31
C PRO A 215 8.19 -8.06 -6.45
N LYS A 216 7.53 -9.09 -6.99
CA LYS A 216 6.45 -9.81 -6.32
C LYS A 216 6.88 -11.24 -6.03
N ASP A 217 6.86 -11.60 -4.76
CA ASP A 217 6.99 -12.97 -4.31
C ASP A 217 5.60 -13.49 -3.92
N MET A 218 4.87 -14.08 -4.87
CA MET A 218 3.54 -14.63 -4.57
C MET A 218 3.58 -16.00 -3.91
N VAL A 219 4.71 -16.71 -3.96
CA VAL A 219 4.75 -18.15 -3.71
C VAL A 219 5.32 -18.46 -2.33
N LEU A 220 6.33 -17.74 -1.86
CA LEU A 220 7.11 -18.15 -0.68
C LEU A 220 6.85 -17.26 0.54
N THR A 221 6.73 -15.95 0.32
CA THR A 221 6.43 -15.00 1.40
C THR A 221 4.95 -14.74 1.61
N TYR A 222 4.02 -15.30 0.81
CA TYR A 222 2.58 -15.24 1.04
C TYR A 222 2.01 -16.61 1.43
N ARG A 223 2.14 -16.99 2.71
CA ARG A 223 1.38 -18.13 3.27
C ARG A 223 -0.03 -17.66 3.60
N HIS A 224 -0.95 -17.79 2.63
CA HIS A 224 -2.40 -17.59 2.78
C HIS A 224 -2.84 -16.13 3.02
N ARG A 225 -3.44 -15.51 1.99
CA ARG A 225 -4.21 -14.23 1.85
C ARG A 225 -3.91 -12.98 2.73
N ASN A 226 -3.28 -13.06 3.90
CA ASN A 226 -2.97 -11.94 4.79
C ASN A 226 -1.71 -12.16 5.66
N LYS A 227 -0.99 -13.30 5.57
CA LYS A 227 0.19 -13.55 6.41
C LYS A 227 1.45 -13.70 5.58
N SER A 228 2.39 -12.78 5.81
CA SER A 228 3.75 -12.93 5.31
C SER A 228 4.63 -13.63 6.34
N VAL A 229 5.54 -14.50 5.89
CA VAL A 229 6.51 -15.14 6.79
C VAL A 229 7.53 -14.10 7.27
N GLY A 230 7.79 -14.05 8.59
CA GLY A 230 9.10 -13.61 9.13
C GLY A 230 9.38 -12.11 9.28
N ALA A 231 8.43 -11.24 9.67
CA ALA A 231 8.75 -9.81 9.86
C ALA A 231 8.00 -9.07 10.98
N ASN A 232 7.30 -9.79 11.87
CA ASN A 232 6.48 -9.16 12.91
C ASN A 232 7.17 -9.17 14.29
N PHE A 233 8.28 -8.44 14.42
CA PHE A 233 8.96 -8.19 15.70
C PHE A 233 9.20 -6.69 15.93
N THR A 234 9.24 -6.22 17.17
CA THR A 234 9.60 -4.83 17.53
C THR A 234 11.09 -4.71 17.85
N ALA A 235 11.62 -3.49 17.90
CA ALA A 235 12.99 -3.26 18.37
C ALA A 235 13.20 -3.77 19.82
N ALA A 236 12.19 -3.62 20.68
CA ALA A 236 12.23 -4.14 22.05
C ALA A 236 12.26 -5.68 22.10
N GLU A 237 11.51 -6.35 21.23
CA GLU A 237 11.56 -7.81 21.09
C GLU A 237 12.91 -8.28 20.54
N ALA A 238 13.52 -7.53 19.62
CA ALA A 238 14.86 -7.78 19.10
C ALA A 238 15.97 -7.58 20.17
N LEU A 239 15.77 -6.64 21.10
CA LEU A 239 16.68 -6.36 22.21
C LEU A 239 16.45 -7.23 23.45
N ASN A 240 15.61 -8.28 23.39
CA ASN A 240 15.25 -9.11 24.55
C ASN A 240 14.63 -8.31 25.72
N MET A 241 13.98 -7.18 25.43
CA MET A 241 13.24 -6.37 26.41
C MET A 241 11.73 -6.68 26.43
N GLY A 242 11.26 -7.53 25.52
CA GLY A 242 9.87 -8.04 25.45
C GLY A 242 9.84 -9.56 25.26
N ASN A 243 9.05 -10.04 24.28
CA ASN A 243 9.03 -11.46 23.92
C ASN A 243 10.36 -11.90 23.28
N ARG A 244 11.24 -12.49 24.10
CA ARG A 244 12.64 -12.83 23.77
C ARG A 244 12.79 -13.86 22.65
N SER A 245 11.81 -14.74 22.43
CA SER A 245 11.91 -15.78 21.40
C SER A 245 11.44 -15.30 20.02
N LYS A 246 10.69 -14.21 19.96
CA LYS A 246 9.99 -13.78 18.75
C LYS A 246 10.95 -13.33 17.64
N PHE A 247 12.01 -12.59 18.00
CA PHE A 247 13.01 -12.16 17.03
C PHE A 247 13.73 -13.37 16.41
N SER A 248 14.28 -14.27 17.23
CA SER A 248 14.97 -15.47 16.75
C SER A 248 14.07 -16.38 15.93
N ALA A 249 12.82 -16.57 16.35
CA ALA A 249 11.84 -17.36 15.59
C ALA A 249 11.50 -16.72 14.23
N ALA A 250 11.32 -15.39 14.18
CA ALA A 250 11.07 -14.66 12.95
C ALA A 250 12.28 -14.71 12.00
N MET A 251 13.50 -14.60 12.53
CA MET A 251 14.72 -14.68 11.73
C MET A 251 14.98 -16.07 11.17
N LYS A 252 14.73 -17.12 11.97
CA LYS A 252 14.79 -18.50 11.50
C LYS A 252 13.79 -18.74 10.37
N ALA A 253 12.52 -18.37 10.59
CA ALA A 253 11.48 -18.51 9.58
C ALA A 253 11.81 -17.74 8.28
N PHE A 254 12.45 -16.56 8.38
CA PHE A 254 12.92 -15.82 7.22
C PHE A 254 14.01 -16.58 6.45
N GLN A 255 15.03 -17.09 7.15
CA GLN A 255 16.15 -17.78 6.52
C GLN A 255 15.70 -19.09 5.87
N ASP A 256 14.82 -19.85 6.52
CA ASP A 256 14.29 -21.11 5.99
C ASP A 256 13.53 -20.87 4.67
N VAL A 257 12.65 -19.85 4.60
CA VAL A 257 11.90 -19.51 3.37
C VAL A 257 12.81 -19.08 2.22
N MET A 258 13.89 -18.35 2.50
CA MET A 258 14.81 -17.89 1.45
C MET A 258 15.67 -19.03 0.87
N LEU A 259 15.88 -20.12 1.62
CA LEU A 259 16.60 -21.30 1.13
C LEU A 259 15.76 -22.15 0.18
N GLU A 260 14.43 -22.12 0.32
CA GLU A 260 13.48 -22.85 -0.50
C GLU A 260 12.98 -22.05 -1.72
N ALA A 261 13.64 -20.93 -2.04
CA ALA A 261 13.08 -19.98 -2.99
C ALA A 261 13.20 -20.39 -4.47
N ASP A 262 12.06 -20.38 -5.16
CA ASP A 262 11.90 -20.56 -6.61
C ASP A 262 11.85 -19.23 -7.41
N SER A 263 11.56 -19.30 -8.72
CA SER A 263 11.45 -18.13 -9.61
C SER A 263 10.49 -17.06 -9.09
N TYR A 264 10.88 -15.78 -9.26
CA TYR A 264 10.08 -14.63 -8.83
C TYR A 264 9.57 -13.82 -10.02
N GLY A 265 8.35 -13.29 -9.88
CA GLY A 265 7.74 -12.37 -10.83
C GLY A 265 7.91 -10.90 -10.44
N LEU A 266 7.38 -10.03 -11.30
CA LEU A 266 7.31 -8.58 -11.06
C LEU A 266 5.86 -8.13 -10.98
N GLN A 267 5.59 -7.12 -10.15
CA GLN A 267 4.32 -6.43 -10.16
C GLN A 267 4.48 -4.97 -10.51
N PHE A 268 3.58 -4.51 -11.37
CA PHE A 268 3.40 -3.13 -11.74
C PHE A 268 1.99 -2.72 -11.32
N GLU A 269 1.86 -1.77 -10.41
CA GLU A 269 0.57 -1.23 -9.97
C GLU A 269 0.41 0.18 -10.53
N VAL A 270 -0.66 0.43 -11.27
CA VAL A 270 -1.05 1.77 -11.69
C VAL A 270 -2.31 2.16 -10.94
N ARG A 271 -2.22 3.28 -10.25
CA ARG A 271 -3.36 3.92 -9.60
C ARG A 271 -3.90 4.99 -10.52
N MET A 272 -5.17 4.87 -10.86
CA MET A 272 -5.84 5.80 -11.76
C MET A 272 -7.32 5.92 -11.43
N SER A 273 -7.93 6.97 -11.94
CA SER A 273 -9.37 7.12 -12.05
C SER A 273 -10.00 5.88 -12.67
N ALA A 274 -11.25 5.62 -12.35
CA ALA A 274 -11.91 4.43 -12.81
C ALA A 274 -12.10 4.43 -14.34
N TRP A 275 -12.30 5.57 -14.99
CA TRP A 275 -12.27 5.59 -16.46
C TRP A 275 -10.90 5.18 -17.03
N GLY A 276 -9.81 5.74 -16.49
CA GLY A 276 -8.45 5.34 -16.85
C GLY A 276 -8.22 3.84 -16.62
N ALA A 277 -8.70 3.31 -15.49
CA ALA A 277 -8.56 1.90 -15.15
C ALA A 277 -9.34 1.01 -16.11
N ASN A 278 -10.58 1.37 -16.45
CA ASN A 278 -11.36 0.65 -17.45
C ASN A 278 -10.65 0.62 -18.81
N HIS A 279 -10.06 1.74 -19.23
CA HIS A 279 -9.32 1.79 -20.48
C HIS A 279 -8.04 0.97 -20.42
N PHE A 280 -7.28 1.05 -19.31
CA PHE A 280 -6.04 0.30 -19.11
C PHE A 280 -6.29 -1.21 -19.06
N MET A 281 -7.37 -1.66 -18.44
CA MET A 281 -7.73 -3.09 -18.33
C MET A 281 -8.21 -3.70 -19.65
N LYS A 282 -8.56 -2.88 -20.64
CA LYS A 282 -8.91 -3.31 -22.00
C LYS A 282 -7.71 -3.37 -22.94
N LYS A 283 -6.56 -2.83 -22.53
CA LYS A 283 -5.32 -2.95 -23.30
C LYS A 283 -4.79 -4.37 -23.19
N ASP A 284 -4.10 -4.82 -24.23
CA ASP A 284 -3.38 -6.08 -24.15
C ASP A 284 -2.30 -5.96 -23.05
N PRO A 285 -2.34 -6.81 -22.01
CA PRO A 285 -1.29 -6.85 -21.00
C PRO A 285 0.11 -7.07 -21.58
N ARG A 286 0.21 -7.64 -22.78
CA ARG A 286 1.45 -7.87 -23.51
C ARG A 286 2.13 -6.57 -23.93
N ASP A 287 1.36 -5.55 -24.34
CA ASP A 287 1.89 -4.25 -24.74
C ASP A 287 2.70 -3.59 -23.61
N VAL A 288 2.21 -3.73 -22.37
CA VAL A 288 2.88 -3.19 -21.18
C VAL A 288 4.20 -3.92 -20.94
N LEU A 289 4.20 -5.25 -21.06
CA LEU A 289 5.41 -6.07 -20.93
C LEU A 289 6.44 -5.73 -22.00
N ASP A 290 6.03 -5.72 -23.27
CA ASP A 290 6.94 -5.49 -24.40
C ASP A 290 7.54 -4.08 -24.34
N CYS A 291 6.76 -3.08 -23.89
CA CYS A 291 7.28 -1.74 -23.62
C CYS A 291 8.36 -1.72 -22.53
N MET A 292 8.15 -2.46 -21.42
CA MET A 292 9.14 -2.57 -20.35
C MET A 292 10.39 -3.37 -20.78
N LEU A 293 10.22 -4.41 -21.59
CA LEU A 293 11.32 -5.19 -22.15
C LEU A 293 12.14 -4.37 -23.15
N ALA A 294 11.49 -3.67 -24.07
CA ALA A 294 12.15 -2.80 -25.04
C ALA A 294 12.92 -1.64 -24.38
N ALA A 295 12.47 -1.20 -23.21
CA ALA A 295 13.17 -0.22 -22.40
C ALA A 295 14.29 -0.82 -21.53
N ASP A 296 14.58 -2.12 -21.60
CA ASP A 296 15.47 -2.83 -20.67
C ASP A 296 15.13 -2.59 -19.18
N ALA A 297 13.86 -2.34 -18.88
CA ALA A 297 13.40 -2.04 -17.53
C ALA A 297 13.23 -3.29 -16.66
N ILE A 298 13.33 -4.48 -17.28
CA ILE A 298 13.21 -5.79 -16.64
C ILE A 298 14.48 -6.60 -16.92
N VAL A 299 15.01 -7.26 -15.91
CA VAL A 299 16.13 -8.21 -16.02
C VAL A 299 15.86 -9.47 -15.23
N CYS A 300 16.52 -10.56 -15.62
CA CYS A 300 16.47 -11.83 -14.90
C CYS A 300 17.82 -12.11 -14.26
N TYR A 301 17.81 -12.54 -12.99
CA TYR A 301 18.99 -12.99 -12.25
C TYR A 301 18.74 -14.37 -11.65
N PRO A 302 19.78 -15.20 -11.44
CA PRO A 302 19.62 -16.45 -10.72
C PRO A 302 19.05 -16.20 -9.32
N THR A 303 17.94 -16.86 -9.02
CA THR A 303 17.24 -16.80 -7.72
C THR A 303 18.19 -17.06 -6.57
N GLU A 304 19.04 -18.08 -6.71
CA GLU A 304 20.00 -18.48 -5.70
C GLU A 304 20.97 -17.35 -5.33
N SER A 305 21.46 -16.58 -6.31
CA SER A 305 22.36 -15.45 -6.05
C SER A 305 21.69 -14.39 -5.18
N LEU A 306 20.41 -14.09 -5.46
CA LEU A 306 19.63 -13.12 -4.69
C LEU A 306 19.29 -13.65 -3.29
N ALA A 307 18.93 -14.93 -3.18
CA ALA A 307 18.67 -15.58 -1.89
C ALA A 307 19.93 -15.57 -1.01
N ARG A 308 21.08 -15.97 -1.55
CA ARG A 308 22.38 -15.93 -0.85
C ARG A 308 22.73 -14.51 -0.40
N PHE A 309 22.52 -13.51 -1.26
CA PHE A 309 22.75 -12.11 -0.91
C PHE A 309 21.85 -11.65 0.26
N LYS A 310 20.55 -11.94 0.21
CA LYS A 310 19.61 -11.62 1.30
C LYS A 310 19.94 -12.33 2.60
N VAL A 311 20.31 -13.61 2.55
CA VAL A 311 20.74 -14.39 3.73
C VAL A 311 22.00 -13.80 4.34
N MET A 312 22.97 -13.38 3.51
CA MET A 312 24.18 -12.72 3.97
C MET A 312 23.88 -11.39 4.69
N LEU A 313 23.05 -10.52 4.11
CA LEU A 313 22.60 -9.28 4.76
C LEU A 313 21.84 -9.55 6.07
N SER A 314 20.94 -10.53 6.05
CA SER A 314 20.15 -10.93 7.21
C SER A 314 21.02 -11.41 8.36
N ARG A 315 21.96 -12.31 8.10
CA ARG A 315 22.92 -12.79 9.11
C ARG A 315 23.76 -11.65 9.67
N GLY A 316 24.24 -10.75 8.82
CA GLY A 316 25.03 -9.58 9.24
C GLY A 316 24.26 -8.66 10.18
N TRP A 317 23.07 -8.22 9.78
CA TRP A 317 22.25 -7.31 10.59
C TRP A 317 21.73 -7.98 11.86
N SER A 318 21.31 -9.25 11.81
CA SER A 318 20.90 -10.00 13.00
C SER A 318 22.05 -10.21 13.98
N SER A 319 23.29 -10.37 13.52
CA SER A 319 24.45 -10.49 14.41
C SER A 319 24.69 -9.20 15.21
N ILE A 320 24.52 -8.04 14.59
CA ILE A 320 24.63 -6.75 15.28
C ILE A 320 23.54 -6.64 16.36
N ILE A 321 22.28 -6.94 16.01
CA ILE A 321 21.16 -6.95 16.97
C ILE A 321 21.42 -7.94 18.11
N GLN A 322 21.95 -9.12 17.82
CA GLN A 322 22.27 -10.12 18.84
C GLN A 322 23.31 -9.59 19.84
N ARG A 323 24.37 -8.91 19.37
CA ARG A 323 25.34 -8.24 20.26
C ARG A 323 24.69 -7.14 21.10
N GLN A 324 23.82 -6.33 20.49
CA GLN A 324 23.06 -5.30 21.23
C GLN A 324 22.15 -5.92 22.31
N SER A 325 21.53 -7.07 22.02
CA SER A 325 20.64 -7.77 22.95
C SER A 325 21.36 -8.38 24.17
N GLN A 326 22.69 -8.51 24.11
CA GLN A 326 23.55 -9.01 25.19
C GLN A 326 24.10 -7.90 26.09
N LEU A 327 23.88 -6.63 25.73
CA LEU A 327 24.29 -5.49 26.55
C LEU A 327 23.52 -5.47 27.88
N SER A 328 24.05 -4.71 28.86
CA SER A 328 23.36 -4.46 30.13
C SER A 328 21.94 -3.91 29.89
N ALA A 329 21.01 -4.14 30.84
CA ALA A 329 19.64 -3.65 30.70
C ALA A 329 19.56 -2.13 30.48
N VAL A 330 20.43 -1.37 31.15
CA VAL A 330 20.55 0.08 30.99
C VAL A 330 21.01 0.44 29.57
N SER A 331 22.07 -0.22 29.08
CA SER A 331 22.61 0.03 27.75
C SER A 331 21.63 -0.35 26.63
N ARG A 332 20.82 -1.40 26.81
CA ARG A 332 19.79 -1.81 25.84
C ARG A 332 18.68 -0.77 25.67
N GLY A 333 18.37 -0.04 26.75
CA GLY A 333 17.40 1.06 26.73
C GLY A 333 17.98 2.39 26.26
N SER A 334 19.29 2.48 25.97
CA SER A 334 19.90 3.72 25.50
C SER A 334 19.34 4.13 24.12
N PRO A 335 19.14 5.43 23.87
CA PRO A 335 18.61 5.93 22.61
C PRO A 335 19.40 5.44 21.39
N GLU A 336 20.73 5.37 21.48
CA GLU A 336 21.61 4.96 20.40
C GLU A 336 21.41 3.48 20.03
N VAL A 337 21.30 2.61 21.04
CA VAL A 337 21.09 1.17 20.84
C VAL A 337 19.70 0.89 20.29
N VAL A 338 18.67 1.54 20.86
CA VAL A 338 17.29 1.45 20.38
C VAL A 338 17.22 1.92 18.94
N LEU A 339 17.85 3.05 18.62
CA LEU A 339 17.83 3.62 17.29
C LEU A 339 18.47 2.70 16.25
N LEU A 340 19.70 2.25 16.50
CA LEU A 340 20.39 1.36 15.57
C LEU A 340 19.60 0.04 15.40
N THR A 341 19.03 -0.49 16.48
CA THR A 341 18.18 -1.67 16.40
C THR A 341 16.94 -1.41 15.56
N SER A 342 16.26 -0.27 15.72
CA SER A 342 15.08 0.10 14.93
C SER A 342 15.41 0.22 13.44
N VAL A 343 16.56 0.79 13.08
CA VAL A 343 17.04 0.85 11.69
C VAL A 343 17.35 -0.54 11.13
N LEU A 344 18.10 -1.37 11.86
CA LEU A 344 18.44 -2.73 11.41
C LEU A 344 17.23 -3.63 11.33
N ALA A 345 16.31 -3.53 12.29
CA ALA A 345 15.03 -4.24 12.28
C ALA A 345 14.20 -3.82 11.07
N TYR A 346 14.19 -2.53 10.73
CA TYR A 346 13.52 -2.02 9.54
C TYR A 346 14.14 -2.59 8.25
N TRP A 347 15.47 -2.58 8.12
CA TRP A 347 16.16 -3.15 6.95
C TRP A 347 15.93 -4.66 6.83
N LEU A 348 16.01 -5.42 7.93
CA LEU A 348 15.71 -6.84 7.96
C LEU A 348 14.32 -7.15 7.43
N LYS A 349 13.30 -6.43 7.93
CA LYS A 349 11.91 -6.60 7.48
C LYS A 349 11.74 -6.27 5.99
N SER A 350 12.51 -5.31 5.48
CA SER A 350 12.47 -4.91 4.07
C SER A 350 13.03 -5.96 3.09
N LEU A 351 13.81 -6.94 3.57
CA LEU A 351 14.27 -8.06 2.72
C LEU A 351 13.15 -9.02 2.31
N VAL A 352 12.05 -9.02 3.07
CA VAL A 352 11.00 -10.04 3.03
C VAL A 352 9.67 -9.49 2.55
N LYS A 353 9.23 -8.35 3.11
CA LYS A 353 7.85 -7.90 3.01
C LYS A 353 7.76 -6.54 2.31
N ARG A 354 6.70 -6.37 1.51
CA ARG A 354 5.99 -5.08 1.38
C ARG A 354 5.50 -4.74 2.80
N PRO A 355 5.95 -3.67 3.48
CA PRO A 355 5.53 -3.36 4.84
C PRO A 355 4.08 -2.84 4.84
N ASP A 356 3.11 -3.66 4.43
CA ASP A 356 1.66 -3.38 4.55
C ASP A 356 1.20 -3.41 6.01
N GLU A 357 2.09 -3.73 6.95
CA GLU A 357 1.89 -3.40 8.37
C GLU A 357 2.70 -2.15 8.71
N GLN A 358 1.96 -1.04 8.87
CA GLN A 358 2.47 0.28 9.24
C GLN A 358 3.28 0.31 10.54
N SER A 359 3.30 -0.78 11.33
CA SER A 359 3.90 -0.84 12.67
C SER A 359 5.42 -0.61 12.66
N ALA A 360 6.17 -1.23 11.75
CA ALA A 360 7.64 -1.11 11.74
C ALA A 360 8.14 0.26 11.26
N THR A 361 7.43 0.89 10.32
CA THR A 361 7.74 2.24 9.84
C THR A 361 7.29 3.29 10.83
N LYS A 362 6.15 3.09 11.50
CA LYS A 362 5.63 3.99 12.54
C LYS A 362 6.56 4.01 13.75
N GLN A 363 6.94 2.84 14.27
CA GLN A 363 7.91 2.75 15.36
C GLN A 363 9.23 3.45 15.01
N MET A 364 9.81 3.18 13.84
CA MET A 364 11.05 3.85 13.43
C MET A 364 10.88 5.38 13.29
N VAL A 365 9.76 5.85 12.72
CA VAL A 365 9.47 7.29 12.55
C VAL A 365 9.22 7.99 13.89
N GLU A 366 8.56 7.30 14.83
CA GLU A 366 8.33 7.76 16.20
C GLU A 366 9.65 7.79 16.99
N ASP A 367 10.43 6.69 16.97
CA ASP A 367 11.73 6.56 17.63
C ASP A 367 12.75 7.60 17.13
N LEU A 368 12.68 7.95 15.83
CA LEU A 368 13.58 8.93 15.20
C LEU A 368 13.02 10.37 15.17
N GLN A 369 11.81 10.62 15.68
CA GLN A 369 11.13 11.92 15.60
C GLN A 369 11.08 12.52 14.16
N LEU A 370 11.09 11.69 13.11
CA LEU A 370 11.24 12.16 11.72
C LEU A 370 10.07 13.00 11.22
N THR A 371 8.94 13.00 11.92
CA THR A 371 7.76 13.83 11.59
C THR A 371 7.91 15.29 11.99
N GLU A 372 8.73 15.61 12.98
CA GLU A 372 8.95 16.99 13.44
C GLU A 372 10.01 17.70 12.58
N ALA A 373 11.12 17.00 12.26
CA ALA A 373 12.19 17.55 11.41
C ALA A 373 11.79 17.74 9.93
N ALA A 374 10.65 17.20 9.48
CA ALA A 374 10.14 17.38 8.11
C ALA A 374 9.20 18.60 7.98
N ARG A 375 8.96 19.34 9.07
CA ARG A 375 8.14 20.56 9.11
C ARG A 375 8.95 21.86 9.14
N SER A 376 10.27 21.77 9.33
CA SER A 376 11.21 22.90 9.25
C SER A 376 11.67 23.16 7.83
#